data_AF-A0A936KHF8-F1
#
_entry.id   AF-A0A936KHF8-F1
#
_cell.length_a   1.000
_cell.length_b   1.000
_cell.length_c   1.000
_cell.angle_alpha   90.00
_cell.angle_beta   90.00
_cell.angle_gamma   90.00
#
_symmetry.space_group_name_H-M   'P 1'
#
loop_
_entity.id
_entity.type
_entity.pdbx_description
1 polymer ?
#
loop_
_entity_poly.entity_id
_entity_poly.type
_entity_poly.pdbx_seq_one_letter_code
_entity_poly.pdbx_strand_id
1 'polypeptide(L)'
;MSDVLVGFTTPSTGNIVVDNGDGALDSWLTANFAGRPLTLYLGSPDWPKADFRAVWTGVMAGITVEKTTSISIEARARDHLLTQDIITTKYTGGGSTGKYKPLLYGTCYNVSPLFIGTSTSDYKYAVNAADVYAMTEVRTNGVASAGYNDNNDGTFTFYVGDPQGQVTCDIEGMYSGGTRFRTLKTIIKDLCVTRGPFVEADFESVSWAALETTFPQYLGLYLAEPVKYYQALDMLCASVGAFYCVTRLGKILIGKFQLSGTATLELGPDQIVARGLSVVKVYQPMDNLRRGYARQWTTQANFGDNDPSVDVEKREKWRTEYSWVASTNSGAANLLKTLDPNPQGTLLTSGSDCQTEADRWLGIWGTVRVRYAVECFLDGAQVNLGDRVKITHPRLGLAAGVTGTVVKYTDQPSKRRQLIEVLT
;
A
#
# COMPACT_ATOMS: atom_id res chain seq x y z
N MET A 1 -5.86 13.92 -6.23
CA MET A 1 -4.68 13.27 -5.61
C MET A 1 -4.72 11.76 -5.78
N SER A 2 -5.91 11.13 -5.80
CA SER A 2 -6.12 9.69 -6.01
C SER A 2 -5.38 9.04 -7.18
N ASP A 3 -5.07 9.82 -8.23
CA ASP A 3 -4.48 9.27 -9.47
C ASP A 3 -2.94 9.32 -9.52
N VAL A 4 -2.27 9.68 -8.41
CA VAL A 4 -0.80 9.88 -8.37
C VAL A 4 -0.18 9.09 -7.22
N LEU A 5 0.38 7.91 -7.51
CA LEU A 5 1.27 7.12 -6.64
C LEU A 5 0.97 7.24 -5.12
N VAL A 6 -0.30 7.12 -4.76
CA VAL A 6 -0.79 6.96 -3.39
C VAL A 6 -1.47 5.62 -3.36
N GLY A 7 -1.07 4.74 -2.42
CA GLY A 7 -1.44 3.32 -2.33
C GLY A 7 -2.83 2.97 -2.86
N PHE A 8 -2.89 2.70 -4.17
CA PHE A 8 -4.07 2.22 -4.87
C PHE A 8 -3.54 1.32 -5.97
N THR A 9 -3.80 0.03 -5.83
CA THR A 9 -3.27 -0.97 -6.76
C THR A 9 -4.39 -1.62 -7.55
N THR A 10 -4.29 -1.51 -8.89
CA THR A 10 -5.06 -2.32 -9.82
C THR A 10 -4.16 -3.42 -10.38
N PRO A 11 -4.58 -4.70 -10.36
CA PRO A 11 -3.81 -5.77 -10.97
C PRO A 11 -3.49 -5.47 -12.44
N SER A 12 -2.24 -5.66 -12.83
CA SER A 12 -1.79 -5.46 -14.19
C SER A 12 -2.06 -6.71 -15.04
N THR A 13 -2.90 -6.52 -16.06
CA THR A 13 -3.27 -7.56 -17.04
C THR A 13 -2.79 -7.16 -18.42
N GLY A 14 -2.33 -8.13 -19.21
CA GLY A 14 -1.94 -7.92 -20.60
C GLY A 14 -2.29 -9.13 -21.45
N ASN A 15 -2.42 -8.91 -22.76
CA ASN A 15 -2.72 -9.98 -23.72
C ASN A 15 -1.56 -10.15 -24.69
N ILE A 16 -1.16 -11.39 -24.92
CA ILE A 16 -0.20 -11.76 -25.96
C ILE A 16 -0.97 -12.51 -27.04
N VAL A 17 -1.06 -11.93 -28.23
CA VAL A 17 -1.74 -12.54 -29.37
C VAL A 17 -0.70 -13.23 -30.24
N VAL A 18 -0.89 -14.53 -30.44
CA VAL A 18 -0.04 -15.38 -31.27
C VAL A 18 -0.83 -15.80 -32.51
N ASP A 19 -0.18 -15.74 -33.67
CA ASP A 19 -0.74 -16.25 -34.92
C ASP A 19 -0.76 -17.79 -34.90
N ASN A 20 -1.92 -18.36 -35.25
CA ASN A 20 -2.15 -19.79 -35.37
C ASN A 20 -2.92 -20.09 -36.67
N GLY A 21 -2.65 -19.32 -37.74
CA GLY A 21 -3.30 -19.53 -39.04
C GLY A 21 -3.00 -20.89 -39.69
N ASP A 22 -1.96 -21.59 -39.25
CA ASP A 22 -1.54 -22.91 -39.71
C ASP A 22 -2.00 -24.08 -38.82
N GLY A 23 -2.64 -23.79 -37.67
CA GLY A 23 -3.12 -24.79 -36.71
C GLY A 23 -2.01 -25.48 -35.90
N ALA A 24 -0.75 -25.03 -36.00
CA ALA A 24 0.38 -25.68 -35.31
C ALA A 24 0.25 -25.66 -33.78
N LEU A 25 -0.50 -24.70 -33.23
CA LEU A 25 -0.68 -24.49 -31.78
C LEU A 25 -1.99 -25.05 -31.23
N ASP A 26 -2.78 -25.82 -32.01
CA ASP A 26 -4.09 -26.34 -31.58
C ASP A 26 -4.02 -27.22 -30.32
N SER A 27 -2.88 -27.91 -30.12
CA SER A 27 -2.63 -28.71 -28.92
C SER A 27 -2.68 -27.90 -27.62
N TRP A 28 -2.47 -26.58 -27.68
CA TRP A 28 -2.50 -25.70 -26.52
C TRP A 28 -3.89 -25.57 -25.91
N LEU A 29 -4.96 -25.79 -26.69
CA LEU A 29 -6.34 -25.69 -26.21
C LEU A 29 -6.66 -26.71 -25.12
N THR A 30 -5.96 -27.85 -25.13
CA THR A 30 -6.12 -28.92 -24.13
C THR A 30 -5.10 -28.86 -23.00
N ALA A 31 -4.15 -27.93 -23.04
CA ALA A 31 -3.10 -27.83 -22.03
C ALA A 31 -3.45 -26.83 -20.92
N ASN A 32 -3.00 -27.11 -19.70
CA ASN A 32 -3.21 -26.20 -18.56
C ASN A 32 -2.11 -25.13 -18.52
N PHE A 33 -2.46 -23.90 -18.90
CA PHE A 33 -1.59 -22.72 -18.84
C PHE A 33 -1.74 -21.90 -17.55
N ALA A 34 -2.84 -22.06 -16.82
CA ALA A 34 -3.13 -21.23 -15.65
C ALA A 34 -2.08 -21.43 -14.55
N GLY A 35 -1.54 -20.32 -14.03
CA GLY A 35 -0.57 -20.32 -12.93
C GLY A 35 0.88 -20.61 -13.34
N ARG A 36 1.16 -20.88 -14.62
CA ARG A 36 2.53 -21.12 -15.09
C ARG A 36 3.31 -19.81 -15.29
N PRO A 37 4.62 -19.79 -15.00
CA PRO A 37 5.45 -18.60 -15.20
C PRO A 37 5.62 -18.28 -16.69
N LEU A 38 5.68 -16.98 -17.00
CA LEU A 38 5.87 -16.43 -18.33
C LEU A 38 6.97 -15.36 -18.29
N THR A 39 7.93 -15.48 -19.20
CA THR A 39 8.98 -14.47 -19.39
C THR A 39 9.04 -14.05 -20.85
N LEU A 40 8.89 -12.75 -21.09
CA LEU A 40 9.05 -12.15 -22.40
C LEU A 40 10.50 -11.68 -22.58
N TYR A 41 11.09 -12.11 -23.69
CA TYR A 41 12.45 -11.76 -24.08
C TYR A 41 12.45 -10.90 -25.33
N LEU A 42 13.33 -9.89 -25.37
CA LEU A 42 13.58 -9.02 -26.52
C LEU A 42 15.01 -9.23 -27.03
N GLY A 43 15.16 -9.43 -28.33
CA GLY A 43 16.44 -9.64 -29.00
C GLY A 43 16.30 -9.55 -30.51
N SER A 44 17.44 -9.52 -31.22
CA SER A 44 17.45 -9.67 -32.68
C SER A 44 17.25 -11.15 -33.06
N PRO A 45 16.61 -11.47 -34.20
CA PRO A 45 16.56 -12.83 -34.73
C PRO A 45 17.95 -13.46 -34.91
N ASP A 46 18.97 -12.64 -35.19
CA ASP A 46 20.36 -13.09 -35.39
C ASP A 46 21.12 -13.33 -34.09
N TRP A 47 20.55 -12.96 -32.94
CA TRP A 47 21.23 -13.09 -31.66
C TRP A 47 21.08 -14.52 -31.10
N PRO A 48 22.12 -15.07 -30.46
CA PRO A 48 21.95 -16.22 -29.58
C PRO A 48 20.90 -15.94 -28.51
N LYS A 49 20.11 -16.95 -28.13
CA LYS A 49 19.10 -16.82 -27.07
C LYS A 49 19.67 -16.28 -25.74
N ALA A 50 20.94 -16.53 -25.45
CA ALA A 50 21.62 -16.03 -24.26
C ALA A 50 21.76 -14.49 -24.23
N ASP A 51 21.76 -13.84 -25.40
CA ASP A 51 21.87 -12.38 -25.52
C ASP A 51 20.52 -11.67 -25.48
N PHE A 52 19.42 -12.43 -25.50
CA PHE A 52 18.09 -11.88 -25.33
C PHE A 52 17.93 -11.31 -23.91
N ARG A 53 17.28 -10.16 -23.82
CA ARG A 53 17.03 -9.48 -22.54
C ARG A 53 15.58 -9.68 -22.12
N ALA A 54 15.37 -10.09 -20.88
CA ALA A 54 14.03 -10.18 -20.31
C ALA A 54 13.44 -8.75 -20.19
N VAL A 55 12.30 -8.53 -20.83
CA VAL A 55 11.57 -7.25 -20.82
C VAL A 55 10.34 -7.30 -19.95
N TRP A 56 9.81 -8.49 -19.66
CA TRP A 56 8.68 -8.66 -18.76
C TRP A 56 8.65 -10.06 -18.17
N THR A 57 8.26 -10.20 -16.91
CA THR A 57 7.97 -11.49 -16.27
C THR A 57 6.61 -11.45 -15.56
N GLY A 58 5.92 -12.58 -15.54
CA GLY A 58 4.66 -12.75 -14.84
C GLY A 58 4.13 -14.17 -14.91
N VAL A 59 2.82 -14.32 -14.86
CA VAL A 59 2.12 -15.60 -14.80
C VAL A 59 1.02 -15.63 -15.84
N MET A 60 0.81 -16.78 -16.47
CA MET A 60 -0.30 -16.97 -17.41
C MET A 60 -1.60 -17.21 -16.63
N ALA A 61 -2.63 -16.44 -16.94
CA ALA A 61 -3.98 -16.68 -16.40
C ALA A 61 -4.69 -17.80 -17.17
N GLY A 62 -4.52 -17.82 -18.49
CA GLY A 62 -5.12 -18.81 -19.35
C GLY A 62 -4.97 -18.44 -20.82
N ILE A 63 -5.58 -19.27 -21.67
CA ILE A 63 -5.67 -19.05 -23.11
C ILE A 63 -7.12 -18.77 -23.46
N THR A 64 -7.31 -17.79 -24.34
CA THR A 64 -8.58 -17.47 -24.97
C THR A 64 -8.42 -17.49 -26.48
N VAL A 65 -9.43 -17.95 -27.21
CA VAL A 65 -9.43 -17.98 -28.67
C VAL A 65 -10.57 -17.11 -29.15
N GLU A 66 -10.24 -15.96 -29.73
CA GLU A 66 -11.24 -15.05 -30.29
C GLU A 66 -11.49 -15.30 -31.79
N LYS A 67 -10.49 -15.85 -32.49
CA LYS A 67 -10.53 -16.11 -33.95
C LYS A 67 -9.89 -17.46 -34.26
N THR A 68 -10.31 -18.09 -35.35
CA THR A 68 -9.76 -19.38 -35.81
C THR A 68 -8.27 -19.32 -36.16
N THR A 69 -7.72 -18.14 -36.42
CA THR A 69 -6.32 -17.93 -36.81
C THR A 69 -5.46 -17.35 -35.69
N SER A 70 -5.98 -17.16 -34.47
CA SER A 70 -5.18 -16.51 -33.42
C SER A 70 -5.53 -17.00 -32.02
N ILE A 71 -4.49 -17.24 -31.23
CA ILE A 71 -4.60 -17.62 -29.83
C ILE A 71 -4.14 -16.44 -28.97
N SER A 72 -4.93 -16.07 -27.97
CA SER A 72 -4.62 -14.99 -27.03
C SER A 72 -4.27 -15.58 -25.66
N ILE A 73 -3.07 -15.28 -25.17
CA ILE A 73 -2.62 -15.65 -23.83
C ILE A 73 -2.87 -14.46 -22.91
N GLU A 74 -3.70 -14.64 -21.89
CA GLU A 74 -3.89 -13.64 -20.84
C GLU A 74 -2.73 -13.78 -19.85
N ALA A 75 -1.96 -12.71 -19.70
CA ALA A 75 -0.82 -12.61 -18.81
C ALA A 75 -1.14 -11.66 -17.65
N ARG A 76 -0.79 -12.07 -16.44
CA ARG A 76 -0.94 -11.28 -15.21
C ARG A 76 0.42 -11.07 -14.57
N ALA A 77 0.66 -9.89 -14.01
CA ALA A 77 1.83 -9.73 -13.17
C ALA A 77 1.63 -10.45 -11.82
N ARG A 78 2.71 -10.47 -11.03
CA ARG A 78 2.73 -11.12 -9.71
C ARG A 78 1.88 -10.39 -8.65
N ASP A 79 1.43 -9.17 -8.94
CA ASP A 79 0.49 -8.41 -8.11
C ASP A 79 -0.85 -9.13 -7.91
N HIS A 80 -1.26 -10.02 -8.83
CA HIS A 80 -2.47 -10.82 -8.67
C HIS A 80 -2.48 -11.65 -7.37
N LEU A 81 -1.31 -12.09 -6.89
CA LEU A 81 -1.20 -12.82 -5.62
C LEU A 81 -1.64 -11.99 -4.41
N LEU A 82 -1.63 -10.66 -4.52
CA LEU A 82 -2.11 -9.74 -3.47
C LEU A 82 -3.63 -9.70 -3.34
N THR A 83 -4.38 -10.39 -4.21
CA THR A 83 -5.85 -10.43 -4.14
C THR A 83 -6.41 -11.43 -3.12
N GLN A 84 -5.53 -12.19 -2.46
CA GLN A 84 -5.88 -13.16 -1.42
C GLN A 84 -6.17 -12.47 -0.07
N ASP A 85 -6.95 -13.14 0.78
CA ASP A 85 -7.25 -12.67 2.14
C ASP A 85 -6.10 -12.95 3.11
N ILE A 86 -5.81 -12.00 3.99
CA ILE A 86 -4.74 -12.12 5.01
C ILE A 86 -5.16 -13.08 6.12
N ILE A 87 -6.36 -12.88 6.67
CA ILE A 87 -6.85 -13.65 7.82
C ILE A 87 -7.73 -14.79 7.32
N THR A 88 -7.26 -16.01 7.53
CA THR A 88 -7.98 -17.23 7.12
C THR A 88 -8.36 -18.11 8.31
N THR A 89 -7.75 -17.90 9.47
CA THR A 89 -7.99 -18.73 10.67
C THR A 89 -9.16 -18.23 11.49
N LYS A 90 -10.01 -19.15 11.94
CA LYS A 90 -11.20 -18.89 12.75
C LYS A 90 -11.07 -19.53 14.13
N TYR A 91 -11.80 -19.01 15.10
CA TYR A 91 -12.02 -19.70 16.37
C TYR A 91 -12.96 -20.88 16.16
N THR A 92 -12.59 -22.03 16.71
CA THR A 92 -13.33 -23.30 16.59
C THR A 92 -14.20 -23.59 17.82
N GLY A 93 -14.13 -22.77 18.87
CA GLY A 93 -14.89 -22.91 20.11
C GLY A 93 -14.96 -21.60 20.90
N GLY A 94 -15.78 -21.58 21.95
CA GLY A 94 -16.01 -20.41 22.81
C GLY A 94 -16.99 -19.38 22.23
N GLY A 95 -17.13 -18.23 22.92
CA GLY A 95 -18.10 -17.17 22.61
C GLY A 95 -17.98 -16.50 21.24
N SER A 96 -16.88 -16.74 20.52
CA SER A 96 -16.63 -16.21 19.18
C SER A 96 -16.36 -17.29 18.13
N THR A 97 -16.94 -18.48 18.32
CA THR A 97 -16.87 -19.57 17.35
C THR A 97 -17.30 -19.09 15.95
N GLY A 98 -16.50 -19.41 14.92
CA GLY A 98 -16.75 -19.01 13.53
C GLY A 98 -16.26 -17.61 13.16
N LYS A 99 -15.83 -16.79 14.13
CA LYS A 99 -15.19 -15.50 13.88
C LYS A 99 -13.69 -15.67 13.63
N TYR A 100 -13.13 -14.74 12.87
CA TYR A 100 -11.71 -14.75 12.50
C TYR A 100 -10.82 -14.35 13.68
N LYS A 101 -9.61 -14.90 13.73
CA LYS A 101 -8.60 -14.50 14.72
C LYS A 101 -8.02 -13.13 14.31
N PRO A 102 -8.14 -12.09 15.14
CA PRO A 102 -7.68 -10.76 14.76
C PRO A 102 -6.15 -10.70 14.65
N LEU A 103 -5.64 -9.80 13.80
CA LEU A 103 -4.22 -9.48 13.73
C LEU A 103 -3.99 -8.02 14.12
N LEU A 104 -3.02 -7.77 14.99
CA LEU A 104 -2.66 -6.44 15.48
C LEU A 104 -1.17 -6.19 15.31
N TYR A 105 -0.82 -5.18 14.53
CA TYR A 105 0.54 -4.73 14.30
C TYR A 105 0.74 -3.33 14.86
N GLY A 106 1.93 -3.09 15.41
CA GLY A 106 2.33 -1.82 15.98
C GLY A 106 1.36 -1.26 17.02
N THR A 107 1.30 0.05 17.23
CA THR A 107 0.48 0.62 18.33
C THR A 107 -0.94 0.90 17.85
N CYS A 108 -1.93 0.23 18.42
CA CYS A 108 -3.33 0.41 18.08
C CYS A 108 -4.09 0.92 19.31
N TYR A 109 -4.90 1.97 19.11
CA TYR A 109 -5.67 2.60 20.17
C TYR A 109 -7.15 2.23 20.09
N ASN A 110 -7.77 2.07 21.25
CA ASN A 110 -9.21 1.82 21.44
C ASN A 110 -9.73 0.66 20.59
N VAL A 111 -9.00 -0.45 20.59
CA VAL A 111 -9.38 -1.68 19.90
C VAL A 111 -10.48 -2.38 20.69
N SER A 112 -11.51 -2.89 20.01
CA SER A 112 -12.51 -3.78 20.61
C SER A 112 -12.00 -5.23 20.55
N PRO A 113 -11.64 -5.84 21.68
CA PRO A 113 -11.19 -7.22 21.71
C PRO A 113 -12.36 -8.19 21.51
N LEU A 114 -12.05 -9.39 21.07
CA LEU A 114 -13.04 -10.43 20.80
C LEU A 114 -13.23 -11.33 22.03
N PHE A 115 -14.46 -11.46 22.53
CA PHE A 115 -14.75 -12.38 23.64
C PHE A 115 -14.63 -13.85 23.18
N ILE A 116 -13.68 -14.60 23.72
CA ILE A 116 -13.40 -16.00 23.37
C ILE A 116 -13.67 -16.97 24.53
N GLY A 117 -14.19 -16.47 25.64
CA GLY A 117 -14.54 -17.25 26.81
C GLY A 117 -15.42 -18.46 26.49
N THR A 118 -15.20 -19.55 27.23
CA THR A 118 -15.87 -20.85 27.02
C THR A 118 -16.94 -21.17 28.07
N SER A 119 -17.01 -20.39 29.15
CA SER A 119 -17.95 -20.58 30.25
C SER A 119 -18.34 -19.25 30.90
N THR A 120 -19.33 -19.25 31.78
CA THR A 120 -19.82 -18.07 32.53
C THR A 120 -18.81 -17.52 33.55
N SER A 121 -17.66 -18.15 33.74
CA SER A 121 -16.57 -17.69 34.61
C SER A 121 -15.25 -17.48 33.85
N ASP A 122 -15.26 -17.69 32.53
CA ASP A 122 -14.09 -17.56 31.65
C ASP A 122 -14.20 -16.25 30.87
N TYR A 123 -13.77 -15.14 31.48
CA TYR A 123 -13.82 -13.81 30.88
C TYR A 123 -12.59 -13.53 30.00
N LYS A 124 -12.31 -14.44 29.07
CA LYS A 124 -11.16 -14.39 28.18
C LYS A 124 -11.47 -13.61 26.90
N TYR A 125 -10.60 -12.68 26.56
CA TYR A 125 -10.69 -11.80 25.40
C TYR A 125 -9.43 -11.91 24.55
N ALA A 126 -9.60 -11.92 23.23
CA ALA A 126 -8.51 -12.01 22.26
C ALA A 126 -8.36 -10.72 21.47
N VAL A 127 -7.12 -10.28 21.32
CA VAL A 127 -6.77 -9.04 20.61
C VAL A 127 -5.88 -9.30 19.42
N ASN A 128 -5.11 -10.38 19.46
CA ASN A 128 -4.20 -10.76 18.39
C ASN A 128 -4.10 -12.28 18.32
N ALA A 129 -3.79 -12.81 17.14
CA ALA A 129 -3.55 -14.23 16.93
C ALA A 129 -2.14 -14.68 17.36
N ALA A 130 -1.26 -13.71 17.64
CA ALA A 130 0.11 -13.90 18.10
C ALA A 130 0.36 -13.02 19.33
N ASP A 131 1.49 -13.25 19.99
CA ASP A 131 1.87 -12.52 21.20
C ASP A 131 1.91 -11.01 20.94
N VAL A 132 1.58 -10.24 21.97
CA VAL A 132 1.64 -8.78 21.95
C VAL A 132 2.79 -8.32 22.83
N TYR A 133 3.40 -7.17 22.52
CA TYR A 133 4.51 -6.66 23.30
C TYR A 133 4.05 -6.15 24.67
N ALA A 134 2.98 -5.36 24.68
CA ALA A 134 2.38 -4.87 25.91
C ALA A 134 0.89 -4.53 25.71
N MET A 135 0.07 -4.84 26.70
CA MET A 135 -1.27 -4.28 26.85
C MET A 135 -1.20 -3.08 27.79
N THR A 136 -1.22 -1.87 27.21
CA THR A 136 -0.96 -0.62 27.94
C THR A 136 -2.14 -0.24 28.83
N GLU A 137 -3.37 -0.39 28.33
CA GLU A 137 -4.57 -0.07 29.10
C GLU A 137 -5.75 -0.94 28.61
N VAL A 138 -6.49 -1.53 29.55
CA VAL A 138 -7.77 -2.20 29.29
C VAL A 138 -8.87 -1.41 29.99
N ARG A 139 -9.95 -1.12 29.28
CA ARG A 139 -11.04 -0.25 29.70
C ARG A 139 -12.38 -0.96 29.53
N THR A 140 -13.31 -0.68 30.44
CA THR A 140 -14.72 -1.09 30.35
C THR A 140 -15.58 0.17 30.39
N ASN A 141 -16.38 0.42 29.34
CA ASN A 141 -17.15 1.66 29.15
C ASN A 141 -16.33 2.96 29.31
N GLY A 142 -15.05 2.92 28.94
CA GLY A 142 -14.13 4.06 29.04
C GLY A 142 -13.39 4.19 30.38
N VAL A 143 -13.73 3.40 31.40
CA VAL A 143 -13.03 3.39 32.70
C VAL A 143 -11.91 2.35 32.68
N ALA A 144 -10.71 2.75 33.12
CA ALA A 144 -9.57 1.84 33.23
C ALA A 144 -9.86 0.70 34.22
N SER A 145 -9.64 -0.53 33.79
CA SER A 145 -9.78 -1.72 34.64
C SER A 145 -8.39 -2.22 35.05
N ALA A 146 -8.17 -2.34 36.36
CA ALA A 146 -6.97 -2.97 36.92
C ALA A 146 -7.14 -4.51 37.07
N GLY A 147 -8.34 -5.04 36.78
CA GLY A 147 -8.77 -6.39 37.12
C GLY A 147 -8.52 -7.46 36.06
N TYR A 148 -7.42 -7.39 35.31
CA TYR A 148 -7.11 -8.35 34.23
C TYR A 148 -5.69 -8.92 34.32
N ASN A 149 -5.52 -10.12 33.78
CA ASN A 149 -4.21 -10.76 33.56
C ASN A 149 -3.94 -10.83 32.06
N ASP A 150 -2.76 -10.37 31.64
CA ASP A 150 -2.24 -10.62 30.30
C ASP A 150 -1.70 -12.06 30.24
N ASN A 151 -2.21 -12.86 29.30
CA ASN A 151 -1.83 -14.26 29.14
C ASN A 151 -0.56 -14.42 28.29
N ASN A 152 0.01 -13.32 27.79
CA ASN A 152 1.19 -13.27 26.92
C ASN A 152 1.06 -14.06 25.60
N ASP A 153 -0.17 -14.30 25.13
CA ASP A 153 -0.49 -15.05 23.90
C ASP A 153 -1.40 -14.24 22.95
N GLY A 154 -1.45 -12.91 23.13
CA GLY A 154 -2.40 -12.05 22.43
C GLY A 154 -3.83 -12.11 22.99
N THR A 155 -4.00 -12.67 24.19
CA THR A 155 -5.26 -12.70 24.93
C THR A 155 -5.07 -12.21 26.36
N PHE A 156 -6.16 -11.75 26.97
CA PHE A 156 -6.19 -11.40 28.39
C PHE A 156 -7.47 -11.91 29.04
N THR A 157 -7.45 -12.05 30.36
CA THR A 157 -8.58 -12.59 31.13
C THR A 157 -8.90 -11.66 32.30
N PHE A 158 -10.16 -11.27 32.44
CA PHE A 158 -10.60 -10.57 33.65
C PHE A 158 -10.73 -11.54 34.82
N TYR A 159 -10.19 -11.17 35.98
CA TYR A 159 -10.30 -11.96 37.22
C TYR A 159 -11.27 -11.36 38.24
N VAL A 160 -11.80 -10.16 37.97
CA VAL A 160 -12.74 -9.44 38.86
C VAL A 160 -14.22 -9.66 38.50
N GLY A 161 -14.53 -10.54 37.55
CA GLY A 161 -15.89 -10.82 37.10
C GLY A 161 -16.18 -10.33 35.67
N ASP A 162 -17.45 -10.46 35.25
CA ASP A 162 -17.92 -10.07 33.91
C ASP A 162 -17.84 -8.55 33.71
N PRO A 163 -17.06 -8.04 32.74
CA PRO A 163 -17.03 -6.61 32.46
C PRO A 163 -18.39 -6.18 31.90
N GLN A 164 -19.16 -5.44 32.71
CA GLN A 164 -20.44 -4.89 32.29
C GLN A 164 -20.23 -3.74 31.29
N GLY A 165 -20.32 -4.05 29.99
CA GLY A 165 -20.30 -3.06 28.91
C GLY A 165 -19.19 -3.29 27.88
N GLN A 166 -18.93 -2.27 27.07
CA GLN A 166 -17.97 -2.39 25.98
C GLN A 166 -16.54 -2.42 26.53
N VAL A 167 -15.83 -3.51 26.26
CA VAL A 167 -14.41 -3.64 26.55
C VAL A 167 -13.62 -3.01 25.41
N THR A 168 -12.62 -2.19 25.74
CA THR A 168 -11.67 -1.62 24.78
C THR A 168 -10.27 -1.59 25.36
N CYS A 169 -9.27 -1.68 24.51
CA CYS A 169 -7.88 -1.73 24.95
C CYS A 169 -6.94 -0.94 24.03
N ASP A 170 -5.88 -0.41 24.62
CA ASP A 170 -4.71 0.14 23.93
C ASP A 170 -3.58 -0.87 23.99
N ILE A 171 -3.08 -1.26 22.81
CA ILE A 171 -2.14 -2.38 22.69
C ILE A 171 -0.95 -1.96 21.86
N GLU A 172 0.22 -2.34 22.36
CA GLU A 172 1.47 -2.28 21.63
C GLU A 172 1.76 -3.62 20.98
N GLY A 173 1.37 -3.74 19.70
CA GLY A 173 1.96 -4.51 18.61
C GLY A 173 2.18 -6.01 18.79
N MET A 174 2.09 -6.74 17.68
CA MET A 174 2.62 -8.08 17.62
C MET A 174 4.10 -8.11 18.03
N TYR A 175 4.46 -9.13 18.79
CA TYR A 175 5.81 -9.42 19.22
C TYR A 175 6.13 -10.88 18.89
N SER A 176 7.27 -11.12 18.26
CA SER A 176 7.73 -12.48 17.98
C SER A 176 9.24 -12.50 17.89
N GLY A 177 9.87 -13.52 18.50
CA GLY A 177 11.31 -13.74 18.44
C GLY A 177 12.16 -12.55 18.90
N GLY A 178 11.70 -11.75 19.86
CA GLY A 178 12.42 -10.58 20.35
C GLY A 178 12.17 -9.28 19.58
N THR A 179 11.38 -9.32 18.50
CA THR A 179 11.17 -8.17 17.60
C THR A 179 9.74 -7.66 17.66
N ARG A 180 9.59 -6.33 17.71
CA ARG A 180 8.30 -5.63 17.66
C ARG A 180 7.96 -5.25 16.21
N PHE A 181 6.80 -5.67 15.74
CA PHE A 181 6.35 -5.37 14.38
C PHE A 181 5.62 -4.02 14.34
N ARG A 182 6.37 -2.93 14.20
CA ARG A 182 5.85 -1.54 14.30
C ARG A 182 6.24 -0.63 13.13
N THR A 183 7.22 -1.03 12.32
CA THR A 183 7.71 -0.28 11.17
C THR A 183 7.09 -0.83 9.89
N LEU A 184 7.09 -0.05 8.81
CA LEU A 184 6.54 -0.49 7.52
C LEU A 184 7.15 -1.82 7.06
N LYS A 185 8.48 -1.95 7.10
CA LYS A 185 9.18 -3.16 6.63
C LYS A 185 8.84 -4.38 7.49
N THR A 186 8.86 -4.26 8.82
CA THR A 186 8.53 -5.39 9.69
C THR A 186 7.11 -5.88 9.46
N ILE A 187 6.15 -4.97 9.34
CA ILE A 187 4.75 -5.31 9.08
C ILE A 187 4.58 -5.97 7.70
N ILE A 188 5.14 -5.38 6.64
CA ILE A 188 5.04 -5.94 5.29
C ILE A 188 5.75 -7.29 5.18
N LYS A 189 6.90 -7.45 5.84
CA LYS A 189 7.62 -8.73 5.88
C LYS A 189 6.72 -9.82 6.46
N ASP A 190 6.08 -9.56 7.59
CA ASP A 190 5.22 -10.55 8.22
C ASP A 190 3.97 -10.86 7.38
N LEU A 191 3.31 -9.82 6.84
CA LEU A 191 2.13 -9.98 5.99
C LEU A 191 2.49 -10.74 4.71
N CYS A 192 3.44 -10.25 3.91
CA CYS A 192 3.67 -10.76 2.57
C CYS A 192 4.58 -12.00 2.52
N VAL A 193 5.51 -12.16 3.47
CA VAL A 193 6.51 -13.26 3.46
C VAL A 193 6.17 -14.36 4.46
N THR A 194 5.82 -14.02 5.70
CA THR A 194 5.56 -15.05 6.72
C THR A 194 4.16 -15.66 6.57
N ARG A 195 3.14 -14.84 6.30
CA ARG A 195 1.75 -15.28 6.09
C ARG A 195 1.36 -15.34 4.62
N GLY A 196 2.03 -14.55 3.79
CA GLY A 196 1.68 -14.33 2.40
C GLY A 196 2.37 -15.27 1.42
N PRO A 197 2.10 -15.09 0.12
CA PRO A 197 2.57 -15.98 -0.94
C PRO A 197 3.98 -15.67 -1.44
N PHE A 198 4.67 -14.67 -0.88
CA PHE A 198 5.97 -14.19 -1.38
C PHE A 198 7.15 -14.70 -0.55
N VAL A 199 8.34 -14.67 -1.15
CA VAL A 199 9.61 -14.83 -0.42
C VAL A 199 10.40 -13.52 -0.44
N GLU A 200 11.38 -13.36 0.44
CA GLU A 200 12.21 -12.13 0.47
C GLU A 200 12.88 -11.84 -0.88
N ALA A 201 13.25 -12.89 -1.63
CA ALA A 201 13.84 -12.75 -2.95
C ALA A 201 12.88 -12.16 -4.01
N ASP A 202 11.57 -12.11 -3.76
CA ASP A 202 10.60 -11.48 -4.66
C ASP A 202 10.57 -9.95 -4.53
N PHE A 203 11.14 -9.39 -3.46
CA PHE A 203 11.31 -7.95 -3.32
C PHE A 203 12.57 -7.49 -4.05
N GLU A 204 12.56 -6.25 -4.52
CA GLU A 204 13.75 -5.62 -5.08
C GLU A 204 14.73 -5.33 -3.93
N SER A 205 15.97 -5.82 -4.05
CA SER A 205 16.88 -5.97 -2.90
C SER A 205 17.36 -4.62 -2.35
N VAL A 206 17.57 -3.62 -3.19
CA VAL A 206 18.09 -2.31 -2.77
C VAL A 206 17.02 -1.54 -2.00
N SER A 207 15.83 -1.40 -2.57
CA SER A 207 14.69 -0.76 -1.94
C SER A 207 14.29 -1.48 -0.66
N TRP A 208 14.22 -2.81 -0.67
CA TRP A 208 13.90 -3.62 0.51
C TRP A 208 14.90 -3.43 1.66
N ALA A 209 16.20 -3.34 1.35
CA ALA A 209 17.22 -3.06 2.36
C ALA A 209 17.05 -1.65 2.98
N ALA A 210 16.72 -0.66 2.16
CA ALA A 210 16.59 0.74 2.55
C ALA A 210 15.24 1.11 3.22
N LEU A 211 14.28 0.20 3.33
CA LEU A 211 12.94 0.54 3.84
C LEU A 211 12.93 1.06 5.29
N GLU A 212 13.72 0.49 6.20
CA GLU A 212 13.74 0.93 7.61
C GLU A 212 14.30 2.34 7.77
N THR A 213 15.28 2.71 6.95
CA THR A 213 15.87 4.06 6.99
C THR A 213 14.97 5.07 6.27
N THR A 214 14.27 4.65 5.22
CA THR A 214 13.37 5.51 4.45
C THR A 214 12.06 5.79 5.20
N PHE A 215 11.55 4.81 5.94
CA PHE A 215 10.29 4.88 6.68
C PHE A 215 10.48 4.45 8.15
N PRO A 216 11.13 5.29 8.99
CA PRO A 216 11.36 4.96 10.40
C PRO A 216 10.12 5.11 11.28
N GLN A 217 9.03 5.65 10.72
CA GLN A 217 7.79 5.99 11.42
C GLN A 217 7.09 4.73 11.95
N TYR A 218 6.44 4.87 13.10
CA TYR A 218 5.67 3.78 13.70
C TYR A 218 4.22 3.81 13.22
N LEU A 219 3.73 2.62 12.87
CA LEU A 219 2.40 2.39 12.33
C LEU A 219 1.59 1.52 13.29
N GLY A 220 0.26 1.58 13.18
CA GLY A 220 -0.68 0.71 13.87
C GLY A 220 -1.70 0.13 12.89
N LEU A 221 -1.77 -1.19 12.76
CA LEU A 221 -2.74 -1.86 11.90
C LEU A 221 -3.47 -2.95 12.68
N TYR A 222 -4.79 -2.83 12.78
CA TYR A 222 -5.66 -3.83 13.37
C TYR A 222 -6.60 -4.39 12.31
N LEU A 223 -6.64 -5.72 12.20
CA LEU A 223 -7.45 -6.47 11.25
C LEU A 223 -8.31 -7.45 12.04
N ALA A 224 -9.58 -7.12 12.26
CA ALA A 224 -10.56 -8.02 12.88
C ALA A 224 -11.30 -8.90 11.85
N GLU A 225 -11.37 -8.42 10.61
CA GLU A 225 -12.08 -9.04 9.50
C GLU A 225 -11.10 -9.40 8.37
N PRO A 226 -11.45 -10.36 7.49
CA PRO A 226 -10.62 -10.69 6.35
C PRO A 226 -10.48 -9.48 5.42
N VAL A 227 -9.25 -8.99 5.30
CA VAL A 227 -8.85 -7.92 4.39
C VAL A 227 -7.88 -8.52 3.37
N LYS A 228 -7.96 -8.07 2.12
CA LYS A 228 -7.06 -8.53 1.06
C LYS A 228 -5.67 -7.91 1.22
N TYR A 229 -4.62 -8.62 0.78
CA TYR A 229 -3.25 -8.10 0.89
C TYR A 229 -3.06 -6.73 0.25
N TYR A 230 -3.59 -6.50 -0.95
CA TYR A 230 -3.46 -5.19 -1.60
C TYR A 230 -4.10 -4.06 -0.78
N GLN A 231 -5.24 -4.31 -0.13
CA GLN A 231 -5.92 -3.28 0.69
C GLN A 231 -5.08 -2.91 1.90
N ALA A 232 -4.49 -3.91 2.58
CA ALA A 232 -3.62 -3.64 3.72
C ALA A 232 -2.33 -2.91 3.30
N LEU A 233 -1.71 -3.32 2.19
CA LEU A 233 -0.54 -2.64 1.64
C LEU A 233 -0.86 -1.20 1.22
N ASP A 234 -1.98 -1.00 0.54
CA ASP A 234 -2.46 0.33 0.14
C ASP A 234 -2.65 1.24 1.36
N MET A 235 -3.28 0.74 2.44
CA MET A 235 -3.44 1.50 3.69
C MET A 235 -2.09 1.84 4.36
N LEU A 236 -1.16 0.88 4.42
CA LEU A 236 0.17 1.06 5.01
C LEU A 236 1.00 2.06 4.20
N CYS A 237 1.07 1.88 2.88
CA CYS A 237 1.82 2.74 1.99
C CYS A 237 1.25 4.16 1.92
N ALA A 238 -0.08 4.31 1.83
CA ALA A 238 -0.73 5.63 1.83
C ALA A 238 -0.45 6.42 3.12
N SER A 239 -0.30 5.74 4.26
CA SER A 239 -0.03 6.38 5.55
C SER A 239 1.32 7.10 5.56
N VAL A 240 2.38 6.46 5.08
CA VAL A 240 3.75 7.01 5.06
C VAL A 240 4.10 7.73 3.75
N GLY A 241 3.17 7.81 2.80
CA GLY A 241 3.42 8.36 1.47
C GLY A 241 4.39 7.51 0.62
N ALA A 242 4.37 6.20 0.85
CA ALA A 242 4.99 5.22 -0.01
C ALA A 242 4.03 4.82 -1.13
N PHE A 243 4.60 4.26 -2.19
CA PHE A 243 3.90 3.50 -3.20
C PHE A 243 4.61 2.15 -3.36
N TYR A 244 3.91 1.18 -3.93
CA TYR A 244 4.52 -0.07 -4.33
C TYR A 244 4.15 -0.39 -5.78
N CYS A 245 5.03 -1.11 -6.47
CA CYS A 245 4.79 -1.57 -7.83
C CYS A 245 5.52 -2.88 -8.09
N VAL A 246 5.06 -3.63 -9.09
CA VAL A 246 5.81 -4.77 -9.62
C VAL A 246 6.64 -4.27 -10.80
N THR A 247 7.96 -4.42 -10.69
CA THR A 247 8.89 -4.05 -11.77
C THR A 247 8.72 -5.00 -12.96
N ARG A 248 9.28 -4.61 -14.11
CA ARG A 248 9.29 -5.46 -15.32
C ARG A 248 9.88 -6.85 -15.10
N LEU A 249 10.79 -7.00 -14.12
CA LEU A 249 11.41 -8.28 -13.77
C LEU A 249 10.59 -9.08 -12.74
N GLY A 250 9.38 -8.63 -12.40
CA GLY A 250 8.48 -9.33 -11.50
C GLY A 250 8.90 -9.22 -10.03
N LYS A 251 9.68 -8.18 -9.69
CA LYS A 251 10.08 -7.86 -8.32
C LYS A 251 9.17 -6.80 -7.73
N ILE A 252 8.82 -6.92 -6.46
CA ILE A 252 8.05 -5.91 -5.74
C ILE A 252 9.01 -4.81 -5.30
N LEU A 253 8.78 -3.60 -5.78
CA LEU A 253 9.48 -2.39 -5.38
C LEU A 253 8.56 -1.57 -4.48
N ILE A 254 9.09 -1.09 -3.36
CA ILE A 254 8.40 -0.17 -2.46
C ILE A 254 9.26 1.10 -2.36
N GLY A 255 8.68 2.23 -2.75
CA GLY A 255 9.41 3.50 -2.86
C GLY A 255 8.69 4.64 -2.16
N LYS A 256 9.46 5.67 -1.77
CA LYS A 256 8.90 6.94 -1.29
C LYS A 256 8.53 7.81 -2.46
N PHE A 257 7.30 8.32 -2.49
CA PHE A 257 6.93 9.30 -3.50
C PHE A 257 7.60 10.64 -3.19
N GLN A 258 8.49 11.10 -4.06
CA GLN A 258 9.17 12.39 -3.92
C GLN A 258 9.35 13.07 -5.28
N LEU A 259 9.36 14.41 -5.27
CA LEU A 259 9.65 15.22 -6.46
C LEU A 259 11.03 15.89 -6.43
N SER A 260 11.84 15.63 -5.41
CA SER A 260 13.23 16.08 -5.28
C SER A 260 14.21 14.98 -5.69
N GLY A 261 15.42 15.35 -6.10
CA GLY A 261 16.50 14.42 -6.43
C GLY A 261 16.98 14.52 -7.88
N THR A 262 18.06 13.79 -8.17
CA THR A 262 18.70 13.72 -9.49
C THR A 262 17.88 12.85 -10.44
N ALA A 263 17.95 13.15 -11.74
CA ALA A 263 17.32 12.31 -12.76
C ALA A 263 18.11 11.00 -12.94
N THR A 264 17.38 9.89 -13.00
CA THR A 264 17.90 8.56 -13.36
C THR A 264 18.06 8.43 -14.88
N LEU A 265 17.19 9.10 -15.64
CA LEU A 265 17.21 9.12 -17.10
C LEU A 265 16.99 10.55 -17.61
N GLU A 266 17.75 10.94 -18.64
CA GLU A 266 17.51 12.15 -19.40
C GLU A 266 16.89 11.77 -20.75
N LEU A 267 15.74 12.37 -21.06
CA LEU A 267 15.06 12.24 -22.35
C LEU A 267 15.18 13.56 -23.12
N GLY A 268 15.99 13.53 -24.17
CA GLY A 268 16.15 14.61 -25.14
C GLY A 268 15.15 14.54 -26.30
N PRO A 269 15.10 15.57 -27.15
CA PRO A 269 14.19 15.62 -28.30
C PRO A 269 14.30 14.43 -29.25
N ASP A 270 15.50 13.88 -29.45
CA ASP A 270 15.74 12.76 -30.37
C ASP A 270 15.20 11.42 -29.86
N GLN A 271 15.00 11.30 -28.55
CA GLN A 271 14.50 10.08 -27.89
C GLN A 271 12.97 10.08 -27.76
N ILE A 272 12.35 11.24 -28.01
CA ILE A 272 10.91 11.44 -27.99
C ILE A 272 10.37 11.24 -29.40
N VAL A 273 9.34 10.42 -29.55
CA VAL A 273 8.69 10.20 -30.84
C VAL A 273 8.12 11.53 -31.34
N ALA A 274 8.19 11.78 -32.65
CA ALA A 274 7.63 12.98 -33.25
C ALA A 274 6.14 13.14 -32.86
N ARG A 275 5.79 14.30 -32.27
CA ARG A 275 4.44 14.60 -31.72
C ARG A 275 4.00 13.67 -30.56
N GLY A 276 4.93 12.95 -29.94
CA GLY A 276 4.70 12.04 -28.82
C GLY A 276 4.64 12.71 -27.44
N LEU A 277 4.64 14.05 -27.37
CA LEU A 277 4.57 14.81 -26.13
C LEU A 277 3.20 15.47 -25.97
N SER A 278 2.55 15.24 -24.83
CA SER A 278 1.27 15.88 -24.48
C SER A 278 1.14 16.19 -22.99
N VAL A 279 0.25 17.13 -22.65
CA VAL A 279 -0.09 17.44 -21.25
C VAL A 279 -1.35 16.64 -20.88
N VAL A 280 -1.22 15.77 -19.87
CA VAL A 280 -2.33 14.96 -19.37
C VAL A 280 -3.22 15.79 -18.44
N LYS A 281 -2.58 16.49 -17.48
CA LYS A 281 -3.30 17.25 -16.45
C LYS A 281 -2.42 18.32 -15.85
N VAL A 282 -3.01 19.47 -15.55
CA VAL A 282 -2.42 20.51 -14.72
C VAL A 282 -3.13 20.47 -13.36
N TYR A 283 -2.35 20.35 -12.29
CA TYR A 283 -2.82 20.36 -10.91
C TYR A 283 -2.66 21.76 -10.35
N GLN A 284 -3.75 22.27 -9.76
CA GLN A 284 -3.74 23.52 -9.02
C GLN A 284 -3.06 23.32 -7.65
N PRO A 285 -2.45 24.38 -7.09
CA PRO A 285 -1.80 24.31 -5.80
C PRO A 285 -2.82 24.06 -4.70
N MET A 286 -2.38 23.36 -3.66
CA MET A 286 -3.15 23.10 -2.46
C MET A 286 -2.82 24.13 -1.37
N ASP A 287 -3.86 24.62 -0.70
CA ASP A 287 -3.79 25.67 0.32
C ASP A 287 -3.73 25.08 1.74
N ASN A 288 -4.41 23.97 1.99
CA ASN A 288 -4.41 23.31 3.29
C ASN A 288 -4.47 21.78 3.15
N LEU A 289 -3.91 21.05 4.12
CA LEU A 289 -4.00 19.59 4.22
C LEU A 289 -4.29 19.18 5.66
N ARG A 290 -5.23 18.27 5.87
CA ARG A 290 -5.45 17.61 7.17
C ARG A 290 -5.14 16.12 7.07
N ARG A 291 -4.30 15.62 7.98
CA ARG A 291 -3.98 14.19 8.10
C ARG A 291 -4.28 13.69 9.51
N GLY A 292 -4.87 12.50 9.58
CA GLY A 292 -5.23 11.85 10.84
C GLY A 292 -4.12 10.93 11.33
N TYR A 293 -3.84 10.93 12.63
CA TYR A 293 -2.92 10.02 13.32
C TYR A 293 -3.61 9.41 14.55
N ALA A 294 -2.96 8.43 15.18
CA ALA A 294 -3.43 7.73 16.39
C ALA A 294 -4.89 7.26 16.24
N ARG A 295 -5.13 6.46 15.21
CA ARG A 295 -6.46 5.91 14.89
C ARG A 295 -7.06 5.20 16.11
N GLN A 296 -8.27 5.60 16.45
CA GLN A 296 -9.15 4.91 17.39
C GLN A 296 -9.94 3.88 16.58
N TRP A 297 -9.65 2.59 16.80
CA TRP A 297 -10.22 1.51 15.99
C TRP A 297 -11.71 1.28 16.26
N THR A 298 -12.15 1.60 17.46
CA THR A 298 -13.58 1.66 17.80
C THR A 298 -13.88 3.04 18.36
N THR A 299 -14.87 3.74 17.82
CA THR A 299 -15.34 4.99 18.40
C THR A 299 -16.36 4.69 19.49
N GLN A 300 -16.33 5.47 20.58
CA GLN A 300 -17.28 5.35 21.68
C GLN A 300 -18.10 6.63 21.77
N ALA A 301 -19.43 6.48 21.65
CA ALA A 301 -20.37 7.59 21.84
C ALA A 301 -20.99 7.58 23.24
N ASN A 302 -21.20 6.39 23.79
CA ASN A 302 -21.84 6.16 25.08
C ASN A 302 -20.77 5.73 26.10
N PHE A 303 -20.41 6.65 26.98
CA PHE A 303 -19.59 6.34 28.16
C PHE A 303 -20.55 6.07 29.32
N GLY A 304 -20.18 5.18 30.24
CA GLY A 304 -20.94 5.03 31.48
C GLY A 304 -21.05 6.41 32.14
N ASP A 305 -22.29 6.86 32.36
CA ASP A 305 -22.70 8.16 32.89
C ASP A 305 -21.58 9.00 33.52
N ASN A 306 -21.08 10.03 32.81
CA ASN A 306 -20.25 11.12 33.35
C ASN A 306 -19.28 10.71 34.49
N ASP A 307 -18.59 9.57 34.36
CA ASP A 307 -17.71 9.10 35.43
C ASP A 307 -16.60 10.15 35.64
N PRO A 308 -16.52 10.79 36.83
CA PRO A 308 -15.57 11.86 37.10
C PRO A 308 -14.11 11.39 37.07
N SER A 309 -13.86 10.07 37.04
CA SER A 309 -12.52 9.48 36.88
C SER A 309 -11.99 9.51 35.44
N VAL A 310 -12.87 9.71 34.45
CA VAL A 310 -12.49 9.84 33.05
C VAL A 310 -12.40 11.31 32.69
N ASP A 311 -11.23 11.73 32.20
CA ASP A 311 -11.00 13.10 31.78
C ASP A 311 -11.83 13.49 30.53
N VAL A 312 -12.25 14.76 30.44
CA VAL A 312 -13.10 15.26 29.35
C VAL A 312 -12.39 15.15 27.99
N GLU A 313 -11.09 15.42 27.96
CA GLU A 313 -10.30 15.39 26.72
C GLU A 313 -10.17 13.96 26.18
N LYS A 314 -10.03 12.97 27.08
CA LYS A 314 -10.02 11.55 26.71
C LYS A 314 -11.33 11.11 26.07
N ARG A 315 -12.48 11.56 26.61
CA ARG A 315 -13.80 11.24 26.04
C ARG A 315 -13.98 11.80 24.63
N GLU A 316 -13.59 13.05 24.40
CA GLU A 316 -13.65 13.62 23.05
C GLU A 316 -12.71 12.89 22.08
N LYS A 317 -11.51 12.53 22.54
CA LYS A 317 -10.56 11.74 21.74
C LYS A 317 -11.15 10.41 21.28
N TRP A 318 -11.87 9.69 22.14
CA TRP A 318 -12.47 8.39 21.80
C TRP A 318 -13.74 8.49 20.94
N ARG A 319 -14.38 9.67 20.86
CA ARG A 319 -15.47 9.93 19.92
C ARG A 319 -14.96 10.11 18.49
N THR A 320 -13.77 10.65 18.34
CA THR A 320 -13.13 10.88 17.04
C THR A 320 -12.29 9.68 16.61
N GLU A 321 -12.46 9.22 15.36
CA GLU A 321 -11.67 8.09 14.84
C GLU A 321 -10.18 8.44 14.72
N TYR A 322 -9.83 9.70 14.46
CA TYR A 322 -8.44 10.14 14.34
C TYR A 322 -8.22 11.41 15.15
N SER A 323 -6.99 11.54 15.67
CA SER A 323 -6.45 12.84 16.05
C SER A 323 -5.92 13.53 14.79
N TRP A 324 -6.13 14.84 14.64
CA TRP A 324 -5.85 15.55 13.39
C TRP A 324 -4.69 16.52 13.53
N VAL A 325 -3.82 16.54 12.52
CA VAL A 325 -2.86 17.61 12.28
C VAL A 325 -3.19 18.34 10.99
N ALA A 326 -2.89 19.63 10.94
CA ALA A 326 -3.13 20.47 9.78
C ALA A 326 -1.84 21.15 9.33
N SER A 327 -1.66 21.23 8.01
CA SER A 327 -0.60 22.03 7.39
C SER A 327 -1.24 23.03 6.42
N THR A 328 -0.74 24.26 6.40
CA THR A 328 -1.32 25.36 5.62
C THR A 328 -0.26 26.10 4.82
N ASN A 329 -0.57 26.40 3.56
CA ASN A 329 0.29 27.10 2.62
C ASN A 329 -0.25 28.52 2.40
N SER A 330 0.29 29.48 3.16
CA SER A 330 -0.14 30.88 3.10
C SER A 330 0.05 31.52 1.73
N GLY A 331 0.99 31.04 0.91
CA GLY A 331 1.23 31.54 -0.45
C GLY A 331 0.14 31.19 -1.46
N ALA A 332 -0.62 30.12 -1.21
CA ALA A 332 -1.76 29.70 -2.04
C ALA A 332 -3.10 30.27 -1.55
N ALA A 333 -3.14 30.95 -0.41
CA ALA A 333 -4.38 31.41 0.25
C ALA A 333 -5.24 32.37 -0.59
N ASN A 334 -4.64 33.06 -1.57
CA ASN A 334 -5.33 34.00 -2.46
C ASN A 334 -5.79 33.36 -3.80
N LEU A 335 -5.35 32.13 -4.09
CA LEU A 335 -5.71 31.38 -5.29
C LEU A 335 -6.85 30.45 -4.90
N LEU A 336 -8.09 30.77 -5.28
CA LEU A 336 -9.31 29.95 -5.09
C LEU A 336 -9.29 29.08 -3.82
N LYS A 337 -10.00 29.50 -2.77
CA LYS A 337 -10.35 28.64 -1.61
C LYS A 337 -11.10 27.41 -2.12
N THR A 338 -10.33 26.44 -2.59
CA THR A 338 -10.83 25.22 -3.20
C THR A 338 -11.27 24.37 -2.02
N LEU A 339 -12.38 23.65 -2.17
CA LEU A 339 -12.91 22.68 -1.21
C LEU A 339 -11.78 22.11 -0.34
N ASP A 340 -11.88 22.27 0.99
CA ASP A 340 -10.94 21.66 1.94
C ASP A 340 -10.67 20.23 1.46
N PRO A 341 -9.43 19.89 1.06
CA PRO A 341 -9.15 18.56 0.55
C PRO A 341 -9.54 17.55 1.60
N ASN A 342 -10.27 16.52 1.16
CA ASN A 342 -10.86 15.53 2.05
C ASN A 342 -9.82 15.06 3.07
N PRO A 343 -10.10 15.16 4.37
CA PRO A 343 -9.15 14.78 5.40
C PRO A 343 -8.78 13.31 5.23
N GLN A 344 -7.48 13.00 5.27
CA GLN A 344 -6.98 11.65 5.04
C GLN A 344 -6.53 11.00 6.35
N GLY A 345 -7.19 9.92 6.74
CA GLY A 345 -6.76 9.09 7.86
C GLY A 345 -5.48 8.33 7.54
N THR A 346 -4.55 8.25 8.51
CA THR A 346 -3.33 7.45 8.39
C THR A 346 -3.18 6.50 9.55
N LEU A 347 -2.37 5.47 9.38
CA LEU A 347 -2.02 4.50 10.42
C LEU A 347 -0.85 4.97 11.30
N LEU A 348 -0.41 6.23 11.18
CA LEU A 348 0.69 6.78 11.98
C LEU A 348 0.29 6.91 13.45
N THR A 349 1.20 6.57 14.35
CA THR A 349 0.95 6.61 15.79
C THR A 349 1.32 7.96 16.41
N SER A 350 2.34 8.63 15.87
CA SER A 350 2.85 9.93 16.37
C SER A 350 2.31 11.12 15.59
N GLY A 351 1.98 12.20 16.32
CA GLY A 351 1.58 13.48 15.73
C GLY A 351 2.74 14.19 15.02
N SER A 352 3.98 14.05 15.50
CA SER A 352 5.16 14.67 14.88
C SER A 352 5.46 14.11 13.50
N ASP A 353 5.36 12.78 13.37
CA ASP A 353 5.60 12.06 12.13
C ASP A 353 4.50 12.37 11.12
N CYS A 354 3.25 12.45 11.59
CA CYS A 354 2.12 12.84 10.77
C CYS A 354 2.25 14.28 10.27
N GLN A 355 2.69 15.22 11.12
CA GLN A 355 2.96 16.60 10.73
C GLN A 355 4.05 16.67 9.66
N THR A 356 5.16 15.96 9.86
CA THR A 356 6.27 15.92 8.90
C THR A 356 5.81 15.44 7.52
N GLU A 357 4.98 14.40 7.47
CA GLU A 357 4.43 13.93 6.20
C GLU A 357 3.37 14.89 5.62
N ALA A 358 2.54 15.54 6.45
CA ALA A 358 1.59 16.55 6.00
C ALA A 358 2.30 17.75 5.35
N ASP A 359 3.35 18.26 5.99
CA ASP A 359 4.18 19.35 5.48
C ASP A 359 4.89 18.95 4.18
N ARG A 360 5.37 17.71 4.09
CA ARG A 360 5.99 17.18 2.86
C ARG A 360 4.99 17.11 1.70
N TRP A 361 3.79 16.59 1.94
CA TRP A 361 2.74 16.54 0.93
C TRP A 361 2.31 17.94 0.48
N LEU A 362 2.22 18.88 1.42
CA LEU A 362 1.92 20.27 1.11
C LEU A 362 3.07 20.94 0.36
N GLY A 363 4.34 20.64 0.66
CA GLY A 363 5.48 21.13 -0.13
C GLY A 363 5.47 20.61 -1.57
N ILE A 364 4.95 19.40 -1.79
CA ILE A 364 4.79 18.83 -3.13
C ILE A 364 3.61 19.49 -3.87
N TRP A 365 2.42 19.50 -3.26
CA TRP A 365 1.18 19.94 -3.91
C TRP A 365 0.85 21.42 -3.73
N GLY A 366 1.61 22.15 -2.92
CA GLY A 366 1.44 23.59 -2.69
C GLY A 366 1.87 24.47 -3.87
N THR A 367 2.37 23.88 -4.95
CA THR A 367 2.72 24.54 -6.20
C THR A 367 1.93 23.93 -7.35
N VAL A 368 1.75 24.69 -8.44
CA VAL A 368 1.18 24.14 -9.68
C VAL A 368 2.05 22.99 -10.17
N ARG A 369 1.44 21.85 -10.48
CA ARG A 369 2.13 20.67 -11.04
C ARG A 369 1.58 20.32 -12.41
N VAL A 370 2.42 19.78 -13.27
CA VAL A 370 2.01 19.35 -14.61
C VAL A 370 2.37 17.89 -14.80
N ARG A 371 1.41 17.12 -15.32
CA ARG A 371 1.64 15.75 -15.75
C ARG A 371 1.78 15.71 -17.27
N TYR A 372 2.96 15.31 -17.73
CA TYR A 372 3.26 15.12 -19.15
C TYR A 372 3.17 13.65 -19.51
N ALA A 373 2.61 13.34 -20.67
CA ALA A 373 2.74 12.03 -21.30
C ALA A 373 3.76 12.13 -22.42
N VAL A 374 4.79 11.29 -22.35
CA VAL A 374 5.92 11.24 -23.27
C VAL A 374 5.98 9.86 -23.90
N GLU A 375 5.78 9.78 -25.21
CA GLU A 375 6.04 8.60 -26.01
C GLU A 375 7.52 8.61 -26.43
N CYS A 376 8.29 7.67 -25.90
CA CYS A 376 9.71 7.50 -26.19
C CYS A 376 10.00 6.15 -26.84
N PHE A 377 11.20 6.02 -27.38
CA PHE A 377 11.73 4.73 -27.85
C PHE A 377 12.13 3.83 -26.67
N LEU A 378 12.89 2.76 -26.95
CA LEU A 378 13.27 1.74 -25.98
C LEU A 378 14.08 2.26 -24.78
N ASP A 379 14.64 3.48 -24.84
CA ASP A 379 15.32 4.12 -23.71
C ASP A 379 14.42 4.24 -22.48
N GLY A 380 13.11 4.40 -22.69
CA GLY A 380 12.11 4.40 -21.61
C GLY A 380 12.07 3.09 -20.82
N ALA A 381 12.56 1.98 -21.39
CA ALA A 381 12.44 0.65 -20.77
C ALA A 381 13.25 0.55 -19.47
N GLN A 382 14.16 1.49 -19.27
CA GLN A 382 15.05 1.55 -18.11
C GLN A 382 14.37 2.11 -16.87
N VAL A 383 13.25 2.84 -17.01
CA VAL A 383 12.60 3.52 -15.87
C VAL A 383 11.42 2.74 -15.32
N ASN A 384 11.35 2.61 -14.01
CA ASN A 384 10.21 2.06 -13.28
C ASN A 384 9.35 3.18 -12.69
N LEU A 385 8.21 2.82 -12.08
CA LEU A 385 7.40 3.79 -11.34
C LEU A 385 8.22 4.38 -10.17
N GLY A 386 8.14 5.70 -10.01
CA GLY A 386 8.90 6.43 -9.00
C GLY A 386 10.30 6.87 -9.42
N ASP A 387 10.83 6.40 -10.55
CA ASP A 387 12.10 6.89 -11.07
C ASP A 387 11.99 8.34 -11.53
N ARG A 388 13.13 9.02 -11.53
CA ARG A 388 13.23 10.44 -11.86
C ARG A 388 13.68 10.60 -13.30
N VAL A 389 12.95 11.36 -14.08
CA VAL A 389 13.23 11.58 -15.50
C VAL A 389 13.29 13.07 -15.78
N LYS A 390 14.36 13.50 -16.45
CA LYS A 390 14.49 14.86 -16.96
C LYS A 390 14.05 14.88 -18.42
N ILE A 391 13.01 15.66 -18.70
CA ILE A 391 12.46 15.82 -20.05
C ILE A 391 12.92 17.15 -20.60
N THR A 392 13.59 17.11 -21.76
CA THR A 392 14.01 18.32 -22.48
C THR A 392 13.28 18.39 -23.81
N HIS A 393 12.49 19.45 -24.00
CA HIS A 393 11.74 19.66 -25.25
C HIS A 393 11.53 21.16 -25.53
N PRO A 394 11.59 21.63 -26.79
CA PRO A 394 11.51 23.07 -27.12
C PRO A 394 10.19 23.77 -26.75
N ARG A 395 9.10 23.02 -26.53
CA ARG A 395 7.75 23.53 -26.22
C ARG A 395 7.30 23.10 -24.82
N LEU A 396 6.19 23.69 -24.36
CA LEU A 396 5.50 23.36 -23.09
C LEU A 396 6.33 23.64 -21.83
N GLY A 397 7.23 24.63 -21.88
CA GLY A 397 8.05 25.02 -20.72
C GLY A 397 9.20 24.06 -20.40
N LEU A 398 9.51 23.12 -21.29
CA LEU A 398 10.54 22.08 -21.08
C LEU A 398 11.89 22.42 -21.71
N ALA A 399 12.08 23.65 -22.21
CA ALA A 399 13.24 24.02 -23.01
C ALA A 399 14.56 23.96 -22.23
N ALA A 400 14.53 24.27 -20.92
CA ALA A 400 15.68 24.18 -20.02
C ALA A 400 15.88 22.77 -19.42
N GLY A 401 15.02 21.81 -19.76
CA GLY A 401 14.93 20.50 -19.12
C GLY A 401 14.20 20.58 -17.77
N VAL A 402 13.16 19.77 -17.58
CA VAL A 402 12.42 19.70 -16.32
C VAL A 402 12.44 18.27 -15.79
N THR A 403 12.81 18.11 -14.52
CA THR A 403 12.86 16.80 -13.86
C THR A 403 11.56 16.51 -13.13
N GLY A 404 10.96 15.36 -13.44
CA GLY A 404 9.77 14.87 -12.77
C GLY A 404 9.88 13.41 -12.36
N THR A 405 8.85 12.90 -11.69
CA THR A 405 8.75 11.49 -11.27
C THR A 405 7.83 10.75 -12.21
N VAL A 406 8.21 9.53 -12.60
CA VAL A 406 7.36 8.63 -13.38
C VAL A 406 6.20 8.15 -12.53
N VAL A 407 4.98 8.52 -12.91
CA VAL A 407 3.74 8.17 -12.18
C VAL A 407 2.95 7.06 -12.86
N LYS A 408 3.23 6.79 -14.13
CA LYS A 408 2.64 5.71 -14.91
C LYS A 408 3.53 5.41 -16.10
N TYR A 409 3.56 4.15 -16.53
CA TYR A 409 4.14 3.79 -17.82
C TYR A 409 3.26 2.73 -18.51
N THR A 410 3.43 2.61 -19.83
CA THR A 410 2.78 1.59 -20.64
C THR A 410 3.77 1.14 -21.70
N ASP A 411 4.13 -0.15 -21.65
CA ASP A 411 5.10 -0.74 -22.57
C ASP A 411 4.40 -1.31 -23.80
N GLN A 412 4.91 -0.99 -24.99
CA GLN A 412 4.50 -1.62 -26.25
C GLN A 412 5.71 -2.22 -26.97
N PRO A 413 6.24 -3.37 -26.49
CA PRO A 413 7.47 -3.97 -27.03
C PRO A 413 7.39 -4.26 -28.53
N SER A 414 6.23 -4.69 -29.03
CA SER A 414 5.99 -4.99 -30.45
C SER A 414 6.17 -3.78 -31.36
N LYS A 415 5.93 -2.56 -30.86
CA LYS A 415 6.13 -1.30 -31.60
C LYS A 415 7.42 -0.58 -31.25
N ARG A 416 8.27 -1.16 -30.37
CA ARG A 416 9.49 -0.54 -29.82
C ARG A 416 9.24 0.85 -29.24
N ARG A 417 8.08 1.03 -28.60
CA ARG A 417 7.60 2.30 -28.04
C ARG A 417 7.20 2.13 -26.60
N GLN A 418 7.35 3.20 -25.85
CA GLN A 418 6.89 3.28 -24.47
C GLN A 418 6.24 4.62 -24.21
N LEU A 419 5.13 4.59 -23.49
CA LEU A 419 4.45 5.79 -23.03
C LEU A 419 4.74 5.94 -21.54
N ILE A 420 5.31 7.07 -21.15
CA ILE A 420 5.65 7.38 -19.76
C ILE A 420 4.90 8.65 -19.37
N GLU A 421 4.17 8.61 -18.26
CA GLU A 421 3.62 9.82 -17.64
C GLU A 421 4.54 10.30 -16.53
N VAL A 422 4.99 11.54 -16.65
CA VAL A 422 5.94 12.18 -15.72
C VAL A 422 5.26 13.38 -15.06
N LEU A 423 5.31 13.42 -13.73
CA LEU A 423 4.80 14.54 -12.94
C LEU A 423 5.95 15.46 -12.52
N THR A 424 5.83 16.74 -12.87
CA THR A 424 6.82 17.79 -12.60
C THR A 424 6.27 18.81 -11.61
#